data_AF-A0A4V4HY41-F1
#
_entry.id   AF-A0A4V4HY41-F1
#
_cell.length_a   1.000
_cell.length_b   1.000
_cell.length_c   1.000
_cell.angle_alpha   90.00
_cell.angle_beta   90.00
_cell.angle_gamma   90.00
#
_symmetry.space_group_name_H-M   'P 1'
#
loop_
_entity.id
_entity.type
_entity.pdbx_description
1 polymer ?
#
loop_
_entity_poly.entity_id
_entity_poly.type
_entity_poly.pdbx_seq_one_letter_code
_entity_poly.pdbx_strand_id
1 'polypeptide(L)'
;MICEARQYSHERSKTDNSQTIMNSSTNLNMDEPTTIILLAVYNHKDYLEKKVEIKLRMNTSFGKLATLLRSKFDQTEKHVLRYQYKVRGKYTAYEWRIIFESDTPASVSRVVSA
;
A
#
# COMPACT_ATOMS: atom_id res chain seq x y z
N MET A 1 -12.61 -5.80 -6.95
CA MET A 1 -11.35 -6.06 -6.22
C MET A 1 -11.61 -7.30 -5.41
N ILE A 2 -11.48 -8.47 -6.03
CA ILE A 2 -11.57 -9.74 -5.31
C ILE A 2 -10.15 -10.24 -5.04
N CYS A 3 -9.90 -10.67 -3.80
CA CYS A 3 -8.62 -11.23 -3.37
C CYS A 3 -8.85 -12.49 -2.53
N GLU A 4 -8.15 -13.55 -2.90
CA GLU A 4 -8.17 -14.88 -2.28
C GLU A 4 -6.75 -15.19 -1.75
N ALA A 5 -6.59 -15.97 -0.66
CA ALA A 5 -5.24 -16.34 -0.18
C ALA A 5 -5.16 -17.74 0.43
N ARG A 6 -4.03 -18.43 0.16
CA ARG A 6 -3.59 -19.70 0.75
C ARG A 6 -2.33 -19.49 1.63
N GLN A 7 -2.16 -20.37 2.63
CA GLN A 7 -1.20 -20.25 3.75
C GLN A 7 0.11 -21.01 3.52
N TYR A 8 1.19 -20.57 4.18
CA TYR A 8 2.37 -21.39 4.54
C TYR A 8 3.00 -20.89 5.86
N SER A 9 3.53 -21.82 6.65
CA SER A 9 4.05 -21.63 8.02
C SER A 9 5.48 -22.14 8.15
N HIS A 10 6.39 -21.43 8.84
CA HIS A 10 7.42 -22.05 9.69
C HIS A 10 8.12 -21.06 10.64
N GLU A 11 8.86 -21.63 11.59
CA GLU A 11 9.07 -21.27 12.99
C GLU A 11 10.11 -20.20 13.37
N ARG A 12 10.18 -19.94 14.68
CA ARG A 12 10.74 -18.80 15.42
C ARG A 12 12.08 -19.16 16.10
N SER A 13 12.95 -18.18 16.34
CA SER A 13 13.96 -18.23 17.42
C SER A 13 14.29 -16.81 17.96
N LYS A 14 14.33 -16.67 19.30
CA LYS A 14 14.76 -15.48 20.11
C LYS A 14 16.29 -15.50 20.23
N THR A 15 17.05 -14.41 20.35
CA THR A 15 17.25 -13.40 21.43
C THR A 15 18.08 -12.24 20.81
N ASP A 16 17.99 -10.97 21.20
CA ASP A 16 18.68 -10.41 22.38
C ASP A 16 18.26 -8.95 22.63
N ASN A 17 18.35 -8.49 23.88
CA ASN A 17 17.96 -7.16 24.33
C ASN A 17 18.92 -6.07 23.83
N SER A 18 18.38 -5.08 23.11
CA SER A 18 18.96 -3.73 23.03
C SER A 18 17.83 -2.74 23.15
N GLN A 19 17.74 -2.05 24.30
CA GLN A 19 16.89 -0.88 24.47
C GLN A 19 17.43 0.26 23.59
N THR A 20 17.09 0.24 22.31
CA THR A 20 17.11 1.44 21.49
C THR A 20 15.82 2.19 21.80
N ILE A 21 15.92 3.22 22.63
CA ILE A 21 14.87 4.24 22.73
C ILE A 21 14.83 4.93 21.36
N MET A 22 14.05 4.36 20.44
CA MET A 22 13.66 5.01 19.19
C MET A 22 12.69 6.13 19.56
N ASN A 23 13.27 7.26 19.96
CA ASN A 23 12.61 8.55 19.82
C ASN A 23 12.56 8.87 18.33
N SER A 24 11.79 8.12 17.55
CA SER A 24 11.41 8.54 16.20
C SER A 24 10.29 9.56 16.35
N SER A 25 10.59 10.70 16.96
CA SER A 25 9.91 11.92 16.59
C SER A 25 10.29 12.16 15.14
N THR A 26 9.49 11.62 14.23
CA THR A 26 9.51 12.05 12.83
C THR A 26 9.30 13.55 12.87
N ASN A 27 10.41 14.28 12.79
CA ASN A 27 10.43 15.67 12.38
C ASN A 27 9.87 15.60 10.96
N LEU A 28 8.54 15.71 10.88
CA LEU A 28 7.75 15.60 9.67
C LEU A 28 8.11 16.81 8.83
N ASN A 29 9.25 16.73 8.15
CA ASN A 29 9.77 17.78 7.30
C ASN A 29 8.60 18.27 6.43
N MET A 30 8.22 19.53 6.62
CA MET A 30 7.04 20.12 5.97
C MET A 30 7.26 20.27 4.46
N ASP A 31 8.51 20.11 4.01
CA ASP A 31 8.95 20.21 2.62
C ASP A 31 8.82 18.90 1.83
N GLU A 32 8.36 17.82 2.47
CA GLU A 32 8.25 16.55 1.76
C GLU A 32 7.12 16.61 0.69
N PRO A 33 7.41 16.29 -0.58
CA PRO A 33 6.41 16.32 -1.63
C PRO A 33 5.27 15.36 -1.33
N THR A 34 4.06 15.78 -1.68
CA THR A 34 2.85 14.97 -1.52
C THR A 34 2.30 14.51 -2.87
N THR A 35 1.58 13.40 -2.86
CA THR A 35 0.82 12.89 -4.00
C THR A 35 -0.61 12.62 -3.58
N ILE A 36 -1.53 12.67 -4.54
CA ILE A 36 -2.91 12.26 -4.36
C ILE A 36 -3.07 10.90 -5.04
N ILE A 37 -3.52 9.91 -4.28
CA ILE A 37 -3.85 8.59 -4.79
C ILE A 37 -5.37 8.44 -4.81
N LEU A 38 -5.90 8.00 -5.95
CA LEU A 38 -7.31 7.63 -6.07
C LEU A 38 -7.47 6.15 -5.72
N LEU A 39 -8.06 5.86 -4.57
CA LEU A 39 -8.43 4.52 -4.16
C LEU A 39 -9.81 4.17 -4.71
N ALA A 40 -9.86 3.17 -5.59
CA ALA A 40 -11.11 2.56 -6.03
C ALA A 40 -11.41 1.34 -5.15
N VAL A 41 -12.51 1.39 -4.41
CA VAL A 41 -13.00 0.31 -3.56
C VAL A 41 -14.05 -0.46 -4.33
N TYR A 42 -13.90 -1.78 -4.35
CA TYR A 42 -14.81 -2.67 -5.04
C TYR A 42 -15.31 -3.72 -4.06
N ASN A 43 -16.56 -4.15 -4.23
CA ASN A 43 -17.12 -5.22 -3.42
C ASN A 43 -16.68 -6.62 -3.91
N HIS A 44 -17.15 -7.66 -3.20
CA HIS A 44 -16.91 -9.07 -3.50
C HIS A 44 -17.42 -9.55 -4.87
N LYS A 45 -18.20 -8.74 -5.60
CA LYS A 45 -18.68 -9.03 -6.97
C LYS A 45 -17.93 -8.24 -8.04
N ASP A 46 -16.79 -7.65 -7.68
CA ASP A 46 -15.97 -6.79 -8.56
C ASP A 46 -16.69 -5.52 -9.07
N TYR A 47 -17.80 -5.11 -8.45
CA TYR A 47 -18.41 -3.82 -8.76
C TYR A 47 -17.72 -2.70 -8.00
N LEU A 48 -17.44 -1.59 -8.69
CA LEU A 48 -16.93 -0.38 -8.07
C LEU A 48 -17.99 0.17 -7.13
N GLU A 49 -17.68 0.22 -5.84
CA GLU A 49 -18.58 0.71 -4.81
C GLU A 49 -18.29 2.18 -4.49
N LYS A 50 -17.02 2.55 -4.40
CA LYS A 50 -16.61 3.90 -4.03
C LYS A 50 -15.25 4.28 -4.60
N LYS A 51 -15.07 5.58 -4.82
CA LYS A 51 -13.76 6.20 -5.05
C LYS A 51 -13.42 7.14 -3.89
N VAL A 52 -12.19 7.07 -3.41
CA VAL A 52 -11.68 7.91 -2.31
C VAL A 52 -10.35 8.51 -2.74
N GLU A 53 -10.22 9.83 -2.62
CA GLU A 53 -8.94 10.50 -2.82
C GLU A 53 -8.18 10.59 -1.50
N ILE A 54 -6.91 10.21 -1.53
CA ILE A 54 -6.04 10.20 -0.35
C ILE A 54 -4.77 10.95 -0.69
N LYS A 55 -4.50 12.02 0.06
CA LYS A 55 -3.24 12.75 -0.01
C LYS A 55 -2.21 12.10 0.92
N LEU A 56 -1.05 11.74 0.37
CA LEU A 56 0.05 11.08 1.07
C LEU A 56 1.36 11.81 0.80
N ARG A 57 2.30 11.74 1.76
CA ARG A 57 3.68 12.16 1.51
C ARG A 57 4.43 11.07 0.75
N MET A 58 5.33 11.47 -0.15
CA MET A 58 5.95 10.56 -1.13
C MET A 58 6.78 9.42 -0.51
N ASN A 59 7.36 9.59 0.67
CA ASN A 59 8.16 8.58 1.36
C ASN A 59 7.47 8.00 2.60
N THR A 60 6.20 8.36 2.85
CA THR A 60 5.41 7.68 3.87
C THR A 60 5.07 6.27 3.40
N SER A 61 5.36 5.27 4.24
CA SER A 61 5.02 3.89 3.94
C SER A 61 3.51 3.66 3.87
N PHE A 62 3.08 2.78 2.97
CA PHE A 62 1.68 2.41 2.84
C PHE A 62 1.14 1.65 4.05
N GLY A 63 1.98 1.14 4.95
CA GLY A 63 1.55 0.47 6.18
C GLY A 63 0.60 1.30 7.05
N LYS A 64 0.80 2.63 7.10
CA LYS A 64 -0.14 3.55 7.77
C LYS A 64 -1.49 3.59 7.06
N LEU A 65 -1.48 3.67 5.72
CA LEU A 65 -2.69 3.61 4.91
C LEU A 65 -3.40 2.27 5.06
N ALA A 66 -2.68 1.14 4.94
CA ALA A 66 -3.21 -0.20 5.10
C ALA A 66 -3.89 -0.39 6.46
N THR A 67 -3.27 0.12 7.53
CA THR A 67 -3.85 0.10 8.88
C THR A 67 -5.13 0.94 8.97
N LEU A 68 -5.14 2.14 8.38
CA LEU A 68 -6.35 2.96 8.32
C LEU A 68 -7.46 2.24 7.55
N LEU A 69 -7.16 1.65 6.38
CA LEU A 69 -8.14 0.93 5.56
C LEU A 69 -8.68 -0.29 6.32
N ARG A 70 -7.83 -1.08 6.99
CA ARG A 70 -8.26 -2.20 7.85
C ARG A 70 -9.18 -1.81 9.01
N SER A 71 -9.15 -0.55 9.45
CA SER A 71 -10.08 -0.04 10.47
C SER A 71 -11.43 0.39 9.89
N LYS A 72 -11.52 0.55 8.56
CA LYS A 72 -12.69 1.07 7.85
C LYS A 72 -13.42 0.01 7.02
N PHE A 73 -12.74 -1.05 6.63
CA PHE A 73 -13.31 -2.17 5.86
C PHE A 73 -13.39 -3.42 6.71
N ASP A 74 -14.35 -4.29 6.39
CA ASP A 74 -14.60 -5.53 7.13
C ASP A 74 -13.34 -6.41 7.15
N GLN A 75 -12.90 -6.80 8.34
CA GLN A 75 -11.70 -7.61 8.55
C GLN A 75 -11.91 -9.09 8.22
N THR A 76 -13.16 -9.53 8.05
CA THR A 76 -13.50 -10.89 7.59
C THR A 76 -13.21 -11.09 6.11
N GLU A 77 -13.08 -10.00 5.34
CA GLU A 77 -12.69 -10.01 3.93
C GLU A 77 -11.18 -9.75 3.76
N LYS A 78 -10.54 -10.45 2.81
CA LYS A 78 -9.13 -10.24 2.48
C LYS A 78 -8.97 -9.06 1.53
N HIS A 79 -8.57 -7.91 2.06
CA HIS A 79 -8.27 -6.72 1.25
C HIS A 79 -6.81 -6.70 0.80
N VAL A 80 -6.55 -6.45 -0.49
CA VAL A 80 -5.20 -6.24 -1.01
C VAL A 80 -5.11 -4.90 -1.71
N LEU A 81 -4.13 -4.09 -1.32
CA LEU A 81 -3.86 -2.84 -2.01
C LEU A 81 -3.11 -3.13 -3.32
N ARG A 82 -3.68 -2.67 -4.44
CA ARG A 82 -3.10 -2.83 -5.78
C ARG A 82 -2.97 -1.48 -6.47
N TYR A 83 -1.93 -1.36 -7.27
CA TYR A 83 -1.68 -0.20 -8.12
C TYR A 83 -1.79 -0.60 -9.59
N GLN A 84 -2.54 0.17 -10.36
CA GLN A 84 -2.60 0.04 -11.81
C GLN A 84 -1.58 0.96 -12.44
N TYR A 85 -0.74 0.44 -13.34
CA TYR A 85 0.16 1.26 -14.14
C TYR A 85 0.00 0.96 -15.62
N LYS A 86 0.30 1.98 -16.43
CA LYS A 86 0.32 1.86 -17.87
C LYS A 86 1.68 1.30 -18.29
N VAL A 87 1.66 0.21 -19.05
CA VAL A 87 2.86 -0.32 -19.69
C VAL A 87 3.03 0.38 -21.04
N ARG A 88 4.22 0.91 -21.31
CA ARG A 88 4.54 1.50 -22.62
C ARG A 88 4.95 0.40 -23.59
N GLY A 89 4.22 0.29 -24.70
CA GLY A 89 4.49 -0.64 -25.79
C GLY A 89 3.70 -0.26 -27.05
N LYS A 90 3.76 -1.10 -28.08
CA LYS A 90 3.01 -0.90 -29.35
C LYS A 90 1.49 -0.79 -29.13
N TYR A 91 0.99 -1.38 -28.04
CA TYR A 91 -0.39 -1.26 -27.57
C TYR A 91 -0.40 -0.74 -26.13
N THR A 92 -1.43 0.03 -25.78
CA THR A 92 -1.64 0.45 -24.38
C THR A 92 -2.19 -0.73 -23.58
N ALA A 93 -1.37 -1.27 -22.68
CA ALA A 93 -1.77 -2.27 -21.70
C ALA A 93 -1.70 -1.68 -20.28
N TYR A 94 -2.53 -2.21 -19.39
CA TYR A 94 -2.52 -1.87 -17.97
C TYR A 94 -2.21 -3.12 -17.15
N GLU A 95 -1.26 -3.00 -16.24
CA GLU A 95 -0.88 -4.06 -15.33
C GLU A 95 -1.16 -3.69 -13.87
N TRP A 96 -1.31 -4.71 -13.05
CA TRP A 96 -1.58 -4.57 -11.62
C TRP A 96 -0.38 -5.05 -10.81
N ARG A 97 0.14 -4.18 -9.94
CA ARG A 97 1.15 -4.53 -8.95
C ARG A 97 0.53 -4.55 -7.55
N ILE A 98 0.89 -5.55 -6.74
CA ILE A 98 0.55 -5.58 -5.31
C ILE A 98 1.44 -4.58 -4.58
N ILE A 99 0.83 -3.77 -3.71
CA ILE A 99 1.51 -2.82 -2.86
C ILE A 99 1.72 -3.46 -1.48
N PHE A 100 2.97 -3.51 -1.03
CA PHE A 100 3.32 -3.96 0.31
C PHE A 100 3.29 -2.80 1.32
N GLU A 101 3.17 -3.11 2.60
CA GLU A 101 3.12 -2.08 3.66
C GLU A 101 4.40 -1.25 3.75
N SER A 102 5.54 -1.82 3.35
CA SER A 102 6.82 -1.13 3.29
C SER A 102 6.99 -0.24 2.06
N ASP A 103 6.18 -0.44 1.01
CA ASP A 103 6.24 0.40 -0.18
C ASP A 103 5.84 1.84 0.17
N THR A 104 6.37 2.79 -0.60
CA THR A 104 6.03 4.21 -0.53
C THR A 104 5.52 4.70 -1.89
N PRO A 105 4.76 5.81 -1.95
CA PRO A 105 4.37 6.38 -3.24
C PRO A 105 5.55 6.64 -4.19
N ALA A 106 6.70 7.08 -3.67
CA ALA A 106 7.92 7.27 -4.44
C ALA A 106 8.49 5.96 -5.01
N SER A 107 8.44 4.86 -4.24
CA SER A 107 8.91 3.55 -4.72
C SER A 107 8.04 2.99 -5.84
N VAL A 108 6.74 3.28 -5.82
CA VAL A 108 5.78 2.82 -6.82
C VAL A 108 5.88 3.65 -8.10
N SER A 109 6.04 4.98 -7.98
CA SER A 109 6.14 5.87 -9.14
C SER A 109 7.40 5.65 -9.98
N ARG A 110 8.53 5.28 -9.35
CA ARG A 110 9.78 4.97 -10.05
C ARG A 110 9.66 3.77 -10.99
N VAL A 111 8.84 2.78 -10.65
CA VAL A 111 8.62 1.59 -11.49
C VAL A 111 7.87 1.92 -12.79
N VAL A 112 7.17 3.06 -12.85
CA VAL A 112 6.41 3.49 -14.03
C VAL A 112 7.23 4.40 -14.96
N SER A 113 8.37 4.90 -14.48
CA SER A 113 9.25 5.80 -15.24
C SER A 113 10.43 5.10 -15.91
N ALA A 114 10.56 3.78 -15.72
CA ALA A 114 11.58 2.93 -16.34
C ALA A 114 11.11 2.38 -17.70
#